data_AF-I7F8B5-F1
#
_entry.id   AF-I7F8B5-F1
#
_cell.length_a   1.000
_cell.length_b   1.000
_cell.length_c   1.000
_cell.angle_alpha   90.00
_cell.angle_beta   90.00
_cell.angle_gamma   90.00
#
_symmetry.space_group_name_H-M   'P 1'
#
loop_
_entity.id
_entity.type
_entity.pdbx_description
1 polymer ?
#
loop_
_entity_poly.entity_id
_entity_poly.type
_entity_poly.pdbx_seq_one_letter_code
_entity_poly.pdbx_strand_id
1 'polypeptide(L)'
;MTAAACSHTVTGTAQRAQSDPADPNRSYGYVDDRCGLLVDSTVQEILGADNVVRPYSGAVCQYVLSRKTQPEPGPDEGQESGAGPAMIDVVFSWFETGTLQREREVAEQREATITDTVIERQQAFLARRDVTGAACSATAAAGSGVLSWWVQFRGKQDGDPCKDAEKLLSRTLQSEL
;
A
#
# COMPACT_ATOMS: atom_id res chain seq x y z
N MET A 1 55.90 -22.79 -2.16
CA MET A 1 54.98 -21.68 -2.47
C MET A 1 53.94 -21.64 -1.37
N THR A 2 53.91 -20.59 -0.56
CA THR A 2 52.88 -20.36 0.47
C THR A 2 51.79 -19.50 -0.15
N ALA A 3 50.57 -20.04 -0.27
CA ALA A 3 49.41 -19.28 -0.74
C ALA A 3 48.89 -18.41 0.42
N ALA A 4 48.82 -17.10 0.21
CA ALA A 4 48.16 -16.19 1.15
C ALA A 4 46.65 -16.19 0.87
N ALA A 5 45.84 -16.48 1.89
CA ALA A 5 44.38 -16.43 1.80
C ALA A 5 43.89 -15.05 2.29
N CYS A 6 43.14 -14.33 1.45
CA CYS A 6 42.49 -13.08 1.82
C CYS A 6 41.14 -13.38 2.49
N SER A 7 41.01 -13.08 3.78
CA SER A 7 39.71 -13.03 4.47
C SER A 7 39.33 -11.57 4.72
N HIS A 8 38.11 -11.17 4.35
CA HIS A 8 37.55 -9.87 4.71
C HIS A 8 36.32 -10.08 5.60
N THR A 9 36.23 -9.33 6.70
CA THR A 9 35.10 -9.37 7.62
C THR A 9 34.07 -8.35 7.18
N VAL A 10 32.83 -8.78 6.96
CA VAL A 10 31.71 -7.86 6.72
C VAL A 10 31.13 -7.49 8.08
N THR A 11 31.19 -6.21 8.42
CA THR A 11 30.54 -5.67 9.62
C THR A 11 29.03 -5.55 9.39
N GLY A 12 28.25 -6.12 10.30
CA GLY A 12 26.79 -6.05 10.29
C GLY A 12 26.23 -6.53 11.62
N THR A 13 25.04 -6.09 11.98
CA THR A 13 24.33 -6.55 13.18
C THR A 13 23.43 -7.71 12.78
N ALA A 14 23.59 -8.88 13.41
CA ALA A 14 22.71 -10.02 13.15
C ALA A 14 21.29 -9.70 13.66
N GLN A 15 20.31 -9.64 12.74
CA GLN A 15 18.90 -9.57 13.10
C GLN A 15 18.34 -10.98 13.25
N ARG A 16 17.48 -11.17 14.25
CA ARG A 16 16.73 -12.42 14.43
C ARG A 16 15.86 -12.64 13.20
N ALA A 17 15.94 -13.82 12.59
CA ALA A 17 14.94 -14.23 11.60
C ALA A 17 13.56 -14.22 12.27
N GLN A 18 12.70 -13.28 11.85
CA GLN A 18 11.29 -13.34 12.22
C GLN A 18 10.67 -14.47 11.41
N SER A 19 10.13 -15.47 12.10
CA SER A 19 9.27 -16.47 11.46
C SER A 19 8.07 -15.71 10.92
N ASP A 20 7.89 -15.72 9.60
CA ASP A 20 6.67 -15.22 8.99
C ASP A 20 5.52 -16.18 9.40
N PRO A 21 4.50 -15.70 10.13
CA PRO A 21 3.38 -16.54 10.53
C PRO A 21 2.47 -16.92 9.35
N ALA A 22 2.66 -16.36 8.16
CA ALA A 22 1.78 -16.58 7.03
C ALA A 22 1.99 -17.98 6.38
N ASP A 23 0.88 -18.63 6.06
CA ASP A 23 0.84 -19.94 5.40
C ASP A 23 1.49 -19.85 3.99
N PRO A 24 2.55 -20.64 3.70
CA PRO A 24 3.25 -20.59 2.42
C PRO A 24 2.41 -21.06 1.23
N ASN A 25 1.26 -21.71 1.45
CA ASN A 25 0.33 -22.09 0.37
C ASN A 25 -0.78 -21.04 0.15
N ARG A 26 -0.78 -19.93 0.89
CA ARG A 26 -1.83 -18.91 0.82
C ARG A 26 -1.64 -18.03 -0.42
N SER A 27 -2.68 -17.95 -1.23
CA SER A 27 -2.73 -17.03 -2.36
C SER A 27 -3.41 -15.72 -1.96
N TYR A 28 -2.70 -14.60 -2.10
CA TYR A 28 -3.29 -13.26 -2.12
C TYR A 28 -3.62 -12.82 -3.54
N GLY A 29 -3.50 -13.76 -4.47
CA GLY A 29 -3.76 -13.57 -5.87
C GLY A 29 -5.24 -13.44 -6.17
N TYR A 30 -5.53 -13.55 -7.45
CA TYR A 30 -6.76 -13.08 -8.05
C TYR A 30 -7.68 -14.27 -8.28
N VAL A 31 -8.56 -14.52 -7.33
CA VAL A 31 -9.51 -15.63 -7.39
C VAL A 31 -10.90 -15.09 -7.05
N ASP A 32 -11.90 -15.46 -7.86
CA ASP A 32 -13.33 -15.24 -7.60
C ASP A 32 -13.67 -13.79 -7.17
N ASP A 33 -13.35 -12.81 -8.02
CA ASP A 33 -13.68 -11.38 -7.83
C ASP A 33 -13.05 -10.72 -6.58
N ARG A 34 -11.99 -11.30 -6.01
CA ARG A 34 -11.28 -10.76 -4.84
C ARG A 34 -9.87 -10.30 -5.17
N CYS A 35 -9.43 -9.28 -4.43
CA CYS A 35 -8.06 -8.75 -4.50
C CYS A 35 -7.50 -8.65 -3.09
N GLY A 36 -6.41 -9.35 -2.80
CA GLY A 36 -5.80 -9.30 -1.47
C GLY A 36 -6.79 -9.65 -0.36
N LEU A 37 -7.66 -10.63 -0.63
CA LEU A 37 -8.73 -11.12 0.26
C LEU A 37 -9.86 -10.12 0.57
N LEU A 38 -9.82 -8.89 0.04
CA LEU A 38 -10.89 -7.90 0.21
C LEU A 38 -11.86 -7.92 -0.98
N VAL A 39 -13.14 -7.71 -0.68
CA VAL A 39 -14.21 -7.45 -1.67
C VAL A 39 -14.37 -5.94 -1.89
N ASP A 40 -14.93 -5.54 -3.03
CA ASP A 40 -15.07 -4.12 -3.42
C ASP A 40 -15.78 -3.27 -2.35
N SER A 41 -16.85 -3.81 -1.75
CA SER A 41 -17.60 -3.12 -0.70
C SER A 41 -16.76 -2.83 0.53
N THR A 42 -15.82 -3.72 0.89
CA THR A 42 -14.92 -3.51 2.02
C THR A 42 -13.88 -2.43 1.70
N VAL A 43 -13.33 -2.41 0.48
CA VAL A 43 -12.43 -1.33 0.03
C VAL A 43 -13.16 0.02 0.04
N GLN A 44 -14.38 0.04 -0.47
CA GLN A 44 -15.24 1.23 -0.48
C GLN A 44 -15.50 1.75 0.94
N GLU A 45 -15.85 0.86 1.88
CA GLU A 45 -16.13 1.22 3.26
C GLU A 45 -14.89 1.76 3.99
N ILE A 46 -13.74 1.09 3.86
CA ILE A 46 -12.48 1.51 4.48
C ILE A 46 -12.09 2.92 4.04
N LEU A 47 -12.32 3.23 2.76
CA LEU A 47 -12.01 4.52 2.16
C LEU A 47 -13.18 5.51 2.22
N GLY A 48 -14.28 5.18 2.89
CA GLY A 48 -15.45 6.05 3.00
C GLY A 48 -15.89 6.64 1.65
N ALA A 49 -15.88 5.82 0.59
CA ALA A 49 -16.23 6.26 -0.76
C ALA A 49 -17.71 6.02 -1.05
N ASP A 50 -18.32 6.90 -1.84
CA ASP A 50 -19.71 6.76 -2.28
C ASP A 50 -19.84 5.75 -3.42
N ASN A 51 -18.82 5.66 -4.27
CA ASN A 51 -18.78 4.72 -5.38
C ASN A 51 -17.39 4.10 -5.49
N VAL A 52 -17.36 2.84 -5.92
CA VAL A 52 -16.16 2.08 -6.26
C VAL A 52 -16.37 1.44 -7.62
N VAL A 53 -15.36 1.50 -8.48
CA VAL A 53 -15.27 0.65 -9.67
C VAL A 53 -13.89 0.02 -9.71
N ARG A 54 -13.83 -1.24 -10.12
CA ARG A 54 -12.58 -1.98 -10.31
C ARG A 54 -12.33 -2.20 -11.81
N PRO A 55 -11.77 -1.22 -12.54
CA PRO A 55 -11.62 -1.31 -13.99
C PRO A 55 -10.64 -2.41 -14.43
N TYR A 56 -9.75 -2.87 -13.54
CA TYR A 56 -8.79 -3.91 -13.86
C TYR A 56 -8.56 -4.85 -12.67
N SER A 57 -8.64 -6.16 -12.94
CA SER A 57 -8.25 -7.25 -12.05
C SER A 57 -7.44 -8.26 -12.88
N GLY A 58 -6.17 -8.41 -12.53
CA GLY A 58 -5.20 -9.19 -13.28
C GLY A 58 -3.91 -9.31 -12.49
N ALA A 59 -2.76 -8.90 -13.01
CA ALA A 59 -1.50 -8.93 -12.24
C ALA A 59 -1.47 -7.98 -11.02
N VAL A 60 -2.40 -7.01 -11.02
CA VAL A 60 -2.72 -6.07 -9.94
C VAL A 60 -4.24 -5.86 -9.93
N CYS A 61 -4.79 -5.33 -8.84
CA CYS A 61 -6.14 -4.80 -8.85
C CYS A 61 -6.12 -3.28 -8.80
N GLN A 62 -6.82 -2.64 -9.73
CA GLN A 62 -6.96 -1.19 -9.78
C GLN A 62 -8.37 -0.82 -9.44
N TYR A 63 -8.52 0.18 -8.58
CA TYR A 63 -9.79 0.75 -8.18
C TYR A 63 -9.79 2.24 -8.48
N VAL A 64 -10.96 2.73 -8.88
CA VAL A 64 -11.25 4.15 -8.95
C VAL A 64 -12.46 4.38 -8.05
N LEU A 65 -12.28 5.24 -7.04
CA LEU A 65 -13.32 5.58 -6.08
C LEU A 65 -13.67 7.06 -6.15
N SER A 66 -14.89 7.40 -5.76
CA SER A 66 -15.34 8.77 -5.63
C SER A 66 -15.90 9.01 -4.22
N ARG A 67 -15.42 10.05 -3.54
CA ARG A 67 -15.92 10.49 -2.23
C ARG A 67 -16.55 11.87 -2.38
N LYS A 68 -17.77 12.06 -1.89
CA LYS A 68 -18.37 13.39 -1.78
C LYS A 68 -17.54 14.21 -0.79
N THR A 69 -17.00 15.31 -1.27
CA THR A 69 -16.45 16.34 -0.39
C THR A 69 -17.62 17.03 0.29
N GLN A 70 -17.61 17.07 1.62
CA GLN A 70 -18.53 17.95 2.34
C GLN A 70 -18.25 19.39 1.86
N PRO A 71 -19.29 20.21 1.65
CA PRO A 71 -19.08 21.64 1.46
C PRO A 71 -18.38 22.17 2.71
N GLU A 72 -17.18 22.72 2.57
CA GLU A 72 -16.56 23.50 3.64
C GLU A 72 -17.50 24.69 3.93
N PRO A 73 -17.92 24.93 5.18
CA PRO A 73 -18.67 26.14 5.52
C PRO A 73 -17.70 27.33 5.43
N GLY A 74 -17.60 27.91 4.23
CA GLY A 74 -16.90 29.16 3.99
C GLY A 74 -17.71 30.35 4.50
N PRO A 75 -17.05 31.47 4.88
CA PRO A 75 -17.72 32.65 5.43
C PRO A 75 -18.58 33.43 4.41
N ASP A 76 -18.55 33.04 3.13
CA ASP A 76 -19.29 33.68 2.04
C ASP A 76 -20.40 32.75 1.52
N GLU A 77 -21.60 32.87 2.10
CA GLU A 77 -22.84 32.30 1.58
C GLU A 77 -23.11 32.86 0.17
N GLY A 78 -22.70 32.14 -0.88
CA GLY A 78 -23.09 32.52 -2.25
C GLY A 78 -22.24 32.00 -3.41
N GLN A 79 -21.05 31.45 -3.17
CA GLN A 79 -20.26 30.82 -4.23
C GLN A 79 -20.22 29.31 -3.99
N GLU A 80 -21.08 28.55 -4.68
CA GLU A 80 -20.92 27.11 -4.83
C GLU A 80 -19.50 26.87 -5.37
N SER A 81 -18.56 26.54 -4.48
CA SER A 81 -17.31 25.95 -4.90
C SER A 81 -17.71 24.60 -5.46
N GLY A 82 -17.85 24.52 -6.79
CA GLY A 82 -18.18 23.33 -7.56
C GLY A 82 -17.09 22.27 -7.50
N ALA A 83 -16.63 21.93 -6.30
CA ALA A 83 -15.75 20.81 -6.04
C ALA A 83 -16.57 19.54 -6.34
N GLY A 84 -16.35 19.01 -7.55
CA GLY A 84 -16.79 17.67 -7.90
C GLY A 84 -16.24 16.64 -6.90
N PRO A 85 -16.77 15.41 -6.93
CA PRO A 85 -16.35 14.37 -5.99
C PRO A 85 -14.83 14.19 -5.99
N ALA A 86 -14.24 13.98 -4.81
CA ALA A 86 -12.83 13.66 -4.68
C ALA A 86 -12.60 12.26 -5.26
N MET A 87 -11.75 12.18 -6.28
CA MET A 87 -11.39 10.93 -6.94
C MET A 87 -10.18 10.31 -6.25
N ILE A 88 -10.26 9.02 -5.97
CA ILE A 88 -9.21 8.24 -5.30
C ILE A 88 -8.83 7.08 -6.22
N ASP A 89 -7.55 7.00 -6.56
CA ASP A 89 -6.98 5.88 -7.30
C ASP A 89 -6.31 4.94 -6.33
N VAL A 90 -6.59 3.63 -6.44
CA VAL A 90 -6.03 2.62 -5.52
C VAL A 90 -5.52 1.44 -6.32
N VAL A 91 -4.35 0.93 -5.94
CA VAL A 91 -3.76 -0.27 -6.53
C VAL A 91 -3.38 -1.25 -5.43
N PHE A 92 -3.85 -2.49 -5.56
CA PHE A 92 -3.35 -3.63 -4.81
C PHE A 92 -2.40 -4.45 -5.67
N SER A 93 -1.25 -4.81 -5.11
CA SER A 93 -0.31 -5.75 -5.73
C SER A 93 0.19 -6.78 -4.73
N TRP A 94 0.32 -8.02 -5.18
CA TRP A 94 0.99 -9.09 -4.46
C TRP A 94 2.08 -9.70 -5.33
N PHE A 95 3.27 -9.85 -4.76
CA PHE A 95 4.40 -10.50 -5.37
C PHE A 95 4.75 -11.74 -4.53
N GLU A 96 4.31 -12.91 -5.00
CA GLU A 96 4.43 -14.21 -4.31
C GLU A 96 5.87 -14.55 -3.87
N THR A 97 6.86 -14.12 -4.65
CA THR A 97 8.29 -14.33 -4.38
C THR A 97 9.07 -13.02 -4.23
N GLY A 98 8.36 -11.91 -3.96
CA GLY A 98 8.98 -10.61 -3.74
C GLY A 98 9.57 -10.48 -2.34
N THR A 99 10.46 -9.50 -2.13
CA THR A 99 11.04 -9.22 -0.81
C THR A 99 10.78 -7.77 -0.41
N LEU A 100 10.59 -7.55 0.90
CA LEU A 100 10.28 -6.20 1.41
C LEU A 100 11.40 -5.20 1.09
N GLN A 101 12.65 -5.67 1.17
CA GLN A 101 13.83 -4.88 0.82
C GLN A 101 13.82 -4.46 -0.66
N ARG A 102 13.44 -5.37 -1.56
CA ARG A 102 13.37 -5.06 -3.00
C ARG A 102 12.33 -3.99 -3.29
N GLU A 103 11.14 -4.10 -2.70
CA GLU A 103 10.09 -3.09 -2.90
C GLU A 103 10.48 -1.74 -2.30
N ARG A 104 11.19 -1.73 -1.17
CA ARG A 104 11.76 -0.51 -0.59
C ARG A 104 12.70 0.18 -1.56
N GLU A 105 13.66 -0.54 -2.13
CA GLU A 105 14.62 0.01 -3.10
C GLU A 105 13.91 0.60 -4.33
N VAL A 106 12.86 -0.07 -4.81
CA VAL A 106 12.04 0.44 -5.94
C VAL A 106 11.34 1.74 -5.55
N ALA A 107 10.81 1.84 -4.33
CA ALA A 107 10.16 3.05 -3.85
C ALA A 107 11.16 4.21 -3.69
N GLU A 108 12.36 3.95 -3.16
CA GLU A 108 13.45 4.92 -3.03
C GLU A 108 13.92 5.42 -4.40
N GLN A 109 14.10 4.52 -5.38
CA GLN A 109 14.43 4.88 -6.77
C GLN A 109 13.37 5.77 -7.44
N ARG A 110 12.13 5.70 -6.97
CA ARG A 110 11.03 6.58 -7.41
C ARG A 110 10.93 7.86 -6.59
N GLU A 111 11.90 8.14 -5.73
CA GLU A 111 11.98 9.33 -4.88
C GLU A 111 10.84 9.39 -3.84
N ALA A 112 10.32 8.25 -3.41
CA ALA A 112 9.35 8.20 -2.33
C ALA A 112 10.03 8.46 -0.98
N THR A 113 9.35 9.17 -0.09
CA THR A 113 9.75 9.28 1.32
C THR A 113 9.32 8.01 2.04
N ILE A 114 10.30 7.25 2.54
CA ILE A 114 10.07 5.98 3.22
C ILE A 114 9.92 6.18 4.72
N THR A 115 8.97 5.48 5.33
CA THR A 115 8.81 5.40 6.79
C THR A 115 8.61 3.93 7.19
N ASP A 116 9.56 3.39 7.93
CA ASP A 116 9.49 2.03 8.46
C ASP A 116 8.43 1.91 9.55
N THR A 117 7.68 0.81 9.55
CA THR A 117 6.60 0.56 10.50
C THR A 117 6.35 -0.94 10.69
N VAL A 118 5.40 -1.28 11.55
CA VAL A 118 4.90 -2.64 11.75
C VAL A 118 3.38 -2.60 11.69
N ILE A 119 2.78 -3.39 10.79
CA ILE A 119 1.33 -3.45 10.59
C ILE A 119 0.89 -4.90 10.79
N GLU A 120 -0.08 -5.13 11.67
CA GLU A 120 -0.55 -6.48 12.04
C GLU A 120 0.59 -7.46 12.36
N ARG A 121 1.62 -6.99 13.07
CA ARG A 121 2.82 -7.75 13.47
C ARG A 121 3.76 -8.13 12.31
N GLN A 122 3.47 -7.69 11.09
CA GLN A 122 4.33 -7.84 9.93
C GLN A 122 5.24 -6.62 9.76
N GLN A 123 6.49 -6.86 9.37
CA GLN A 123 7.40 -5.78 8.98
C GLN A 123 6.83 -5.08 7.75
N ALA A 124 6.79 -3.75 7.79
CA ALA A 124 6.18 -2.95 6.74
C ALA A 124 6.89 -1.61 6.56
N PHE A 125 6.63 -0.95 5.44
CA PHE A 125 7.00 0.45 5.23
C PHE A 125 5.89 1.21 4.52
N LEU A 126 5.81 2.51 4.82
CA LEU A 126 5.03 3.49 4.09
C LEU A 126 5.95 4.21 3.10
N ALA A 127 5.48 4.47 1.88
CA ALA A 127 6.22 5.21 0.88
C ALA A 127 5.35 6.31 0.28
N ARG A 128 5.58 7.56 0.70
CA ARG A 128 4.82 8.75 0.26
C ARG A 128 5.47 9.39 -0.96
N ARG A 129 4.67 9.77 -1.95
CA ARG A 129 5.12 10.42 -3.18
C ARG A 129 4.03 11.28 -3.83
N ASP A 130 4.17 12.59 -3.76
CA ASP A 130 3.10 13.53 -4.11
C ASP A 130 3.33 14.20 -5.48
N VAL A 131 3.22 13.44 -6.59
CA VAL A 131 3.55 13.97 -7.93
C VAL A 131 2.33 14.51 -8.69
N THR A 132 1.31 13.69 -8.92
CA THR A 132 0.05 14.12 -9.57
C THR A 132 -1.09 14.31 -8.56
N GLY A 133 -0.73 14.35 -7.29
CA GLY A 133 -1.59 14.41 -6.11
C GLY A 133 -0.92 13.69 -4.95
N ALA A 134 -1.46 13.86 -3.75
CA ALA A 134 -0.99 13.18 -2.56
C ALA A 134 -1.14 11.67 -2.77
N ALA A 135 -0.03 10.92 -2.69
CA ALA A 135 -0.05 9.48 -2.85
C ALA A 135 0.87 8.77 -1.87
N CYS A 136 0.48 7.57 -1.46
CA CYS A 136 1.27 6.74 -0.57
C CYS A 136 1.00 5.26 -0.81
N SER A 137 2.02 4.44 -0.59
CA SER A 137 1.83 3.00 -0.49
C SER A 137 2.16 2.49 0.91
N ALA A 138 1.47 1.45 1.33
CA ALA A 138 1.80 0.66 2.50
C ALA A 138 2.13 -0.76 2.03
N THR A 139 3.34 -1.22 2.34
CA THR A 139 3.87 -2.50 1.87
C THR A 139 4.33 -3.34 3.06
N ALA A 140 3.93 -4.61 3.12
CA ALA A 140 4.33 -5.54 4.17
C ALA A 140 4.83 -6.87 3.61
N ALA A 141 5.64 -7.56 4.41
CA ALA A 141 5.92 -8.98 4.21
C ALA A 141 4.64 -9.80 4.44
N ALA A 142 4.43 -10.80 3.59
CA ALA A 142 3.33 -11.75 3.70
C ALA A 142 3.75 -13.12 3.14
N GLY A 143 4.16 -14.02 4.03
CA GLY A 143 4.61 -15.36 3.72
C GLY A 143 5.93 -15.35 2.96
N SER A 144 5.95 -15.99 1.79
CA SER A 144 7.12 -15.96 0.90
C SER A 144 7.25 -14.67 0.09
N GLY A 145 6.24 -13.80 0.16
CA GLY A 145 6.09 -12.66 -0.72
C GLY A 145 5.88 -11.34 0.00
N VAL A 146 5.41 -10.37 -0.77
CA VAL A 146 5.08 -9.02 -0.30
C VAL A 146 3.78 -8.56 -0.91
N LEU A 147 3.02 -7.81 -0.13
CA LEU A 147 1.79 -7.19 -0.57
C LEU A 147 1.85 -5.68 -0.35
N SER A 148 1.23 -4.94 -1.27
CA SER A 148 1.26 -3.48 -1.26
C SER A 148 -0.10 -2.92 -1.63
N TRP A 149 -0.52 -1.91 -0.88
CA TRP A 149 -1.65 -1.04 -1.22
C TRP A 149 -1.12 0.34 -1.51
N TRP A 150 -1.34 0.84 -2.72
CA TRP A 150 -1.06 2.22 -3.10
C TRP A 150 -2.38 2.99 -3.20
N VAL A 151 -2.40 4.21 -2.66
CA VAL A 151 -3.54 5.12 -2.66
C VAL A 151 -3.08 6.49 -3.14
N GLN A 152 -3.86 7.11 -4.03
CA GLN A 152 -3.64 8.48 -4.48
C GLN A 152 -4.94 9.28 -4.48
N PHE A 153 -4.88 10.52 -3.98
CA PHE A 153 -5.92 11.52 -4.15
C PHE A 153 -5.65 12.33 -5.41
N ARG A 154 -6.48 12.13 -6.45
CA ARG A 154 -6.22 12.71 -7.78
C ARG A 154 -6.36 14.23 -7.76
N GLY A 155 -5.30 14.93 -8.16
CA GLY A 155 -5.30 16.40 -8.27
C GLY A 155 -5.37 17.17 -6.94
N LYS A 156 -5.33 16.46 -5.79
CA LYS A 156 -5.32 17.04 -4.45
C LYS A 156 -3.96 16.81 -3.81
N GLN A 157 -3.35 17.85 -3.24
CA GLN A 157 -2.04 17.75 -2.55
C GLN A 157 -2.20 17.67 -1.03
N ASP A 158 -3.40 17.93 -0.53
CA ASP A 158 -3.79 17.84 0.85
C ASP A 158 -4.27 16.42 1.22
N GLY A 159 -4.17 16.10 2.51
CA GLY A 159 -4.57 14.81 3.06
C GLY A 159 -3.42 13.82 3.29
N ASP A 160 -3.80 12.67 3.84
CA ASP A 160 -2.88 11.62 4.26
C ASP A 160 -3.28 10.26 3.65
N PRO A 161 -2.86 9.98 2.40
CA PRO A 161 -3.14 8.71 1.75
C PRO A 161 -2.40 7.53 2.42
N CYS A 162 -1.38 7.77 3.25
CA CYS A 162 -0.69 6.70 3.96
C CYS A 162 -1.61 6.04 4.98
N LYS A 163 -2.46 6.81 5.67
CA LYS A 163 -3.48 6.25 6.59
C LYS A 163 -4.47 5.35 5.87
N ASP A 164 -4.88 5.73 4.66
CA ASP A 164 -5.84 4.95 3.87
C ASP A 164 -5.17 3.67 3.35
N ALA A 165 -3.92 3.75 2.87
CA ALA A 165 -3.12 2.59 2.49
C ALA A 165 -2.87 1.62 3.66
N GLU A 166 -2.53 2.15 4.85
CA GLU A 166 -2.28 1.37 6.06
C GLU A 166 -3.53 0.64 6.54
N LYS A 167 -4.72 1.28 6.49
CA LYS A 167 -5.98 0.60 6.83
C LYS A 167 -6.30 -0.54 5.88
N LEU A 168 -6.13 -0.34 4.57
CA LEU A 168 -6.35 -1.40 3.58
C LEU A 168 -5.41 -2.58 3.84
N LEU A 169 -4.14 -2.28 4.07
CA LEU A 169 -3.11 -3.26 4.38
C LEU A 169 -3.44 -4.03 5.68
N SER A 170 -3.74 -3.33 6.77
CA SER A 170 -4.13 -3.94 8.04
C SER A 170 -5.34 -4.86 7.86
N ARG A 171 -6.37 -4.44 7.11
CA ARG A 171 -7.56 -5.27 6.88
C ARG A 171 -7.27 -6.48 5.99
N THR A 172 -6.39 -6.37 5.00
CA THR A 172 -5.91 -7.52 4.22
C THR A 172 -5.18 -8.52 5.13
N LEU A 173 -4.24 -8.05 5.96
CA LEU A 173 -3.46 -8.90 6.87
C LEU A 173 -4.34 -9.54 7.95
N GLN A 174 -5.33 -8.84 8.49
CA GLN A 174 -6.29 -9.41 9.44
C GLN A 174 -7.19 -10.48 8.82
N SER A 175 -7.43 -10.39 7.50
CA SER A 175 -8.18 -11.42 6.76
C SER A 175 -7.33 -12.67 6.50
N GLU A 176 -6.06 -12.67 6.90
CA GLU A 176 -5.17 -13.85 6.92
C GLU A 176 -5.43 -14.77 8.11
N LEU A 177 -5.82 -14.20 9.26
CA LEU A 177 -6.04 -14.89 10.53
C LEU A 177 -7.38 -15.63 10.56
#